data_AF-A0A820N2G4-F1
#
_entry.id   AF-A0A820N2G4-F1
#
_cell.length_a   1.000
_cell.length_b   1.000
_cell.length_c   1.000
_cell.angle_alpha   90.00
_cell.angle_beta   90.00
_cell.angle_gamma   90.00
#
_symmetry.space_group_name_H-M   'P 1'
#
loop_
_entity.id
_entity.type
_entity.pdbx_description
1 polymer ?
#
loop_
_entity_poly.entity_id
_entity_poly.type
_entity_poly.pdbx_seq_one_letter_code
_entity_poly.pdbx_strand_id
1 'polypeptide(L)'
;MISEVQYGGRVTDDFDKRLLKTYVKCWFRDEMFEPSFYFEDKTYRIPRMTRIEDVFDYIDTIPNYDSGKVFGLSPLANDRSF
;
A
#
# COMPACT_ATOMS: atom_id res chain seq x y z
N MET A 1 -2.78 -15.14 7.53
CA MET A 1 -1.37 -15.19 8.00
C MET A 1 -0.75 -13.79 8.13
N ILE A 2 -0.68 -12.98 7.08
CA ILE A 2 -0.04 -11.63 7.13
C ILE A 2 -0.76 -10.67 8.10
N SER A 3 -2.07 -10.44 7.93
CA SER A 3 -2.82 -9.49 8.77
C SER A 3 -2.91 -9.91 10.23
N GLU A 4 -3.20 -11.17 10.53
CA GLU A 4 -3.46 -11.62 11.91
C GLU A 4 -2.19 -12.00 12.69
N VAL A 5 -1.20 -12.62 12.03
CA VAL A 5 -0.03 -13.18 12.73
C VAL A 5 1.16 -12.22 12.71
N GLN A 6 1.45 -11.57 11.59
CA GLN A 6 2.61 -10.67 11.50
C GLN A 6 2.33 -9.25 11.98
N TYR A 7 1.13 -8.73 11.68
CA TYR A 7 0.76 -7.36 12.03
C TYR A 7 -0.28 -7.30 13.17
N GLY A 8 -1.15 -8.30 13.29
CA GLY A 8 -2.28 -8.31 14.23
C GLY A 8 -1.90 -8.39 15.71
N GLY A 9 -0.73 -8.93 16.05
CA GLY A 9 -0.27 -9.04 17.45
C GLY A 9 0.01 -7.70 18.14
N ARG A 10 0.17 -6.61 17.37
CA ARG A 10 0.37 -5.25 17.90
C ARG A 10 -0.87 -4.36 17.78
N VAL A 11 -1.90 -4.83 17.08
CA VAL A 11 -3.12 -4.08 16.84
C VAL A 11 -4.17 -4.50 17.85
N THR A 12 -4.52 -3.61 18.77
CA THR A 12 -5.45 -3.91 19.86
C THR A 12 -6.89 -3.59 19.48
N ASP A 13 -7.12 -2.55 18.68
CA ASP A 13 -8.46 -2.10 18.27
C ASP A 13 -9.05 -2.98 17.15
N ASP A 14 -10.35 -3.26 17.24
CA ASP A 14 -11.03 -4.15 16.31
C ASP A 14 -11.31 -3.50 14.95
N PHE A 15 -11.45 -2.16 14.90
CA PHE A 15 -11.56 -1.44 13.64
C PHE A 15 -10.23 -1.41 12.89
N ASP A 16 -9.11 -1.25 13.61
CA ASP A 16 -7.77 -1.32 13.00
C ASP A 16 -7.49 -2.73 12.45
N LYS A 17 -7.86 -3.79 13.19
CA LYS A 17 -7.77 -5.17 12.68
C LYS A 17 -8.61 -5.35 11.42
N ARG A 18 -9.82 -4.79 11.38
CA ARG A 18 -10.70 -4.85 10.22
C ARG A 18 -10.09 -4.12 9.02
N LEU A 19 -9.54 -2.92 9.22
CA LEU A 19 -8.88 -2.15 8.18
C LEU A 19 -7.68 -2.91 7.60
N LEU A 20 -6.83 -3.48 8.47
CA LEU A 20 -5.68 -4.28 8.07
C LEU A 20 -6.09 -5.52 7.25
N LYS A 21 -7.16 -6.21 7.66
CA LYS A 21 -7.72 -7.33 6.88
C LYS A 21 -8.20 -6.88 5.50
N THR A 22 -8.83 -5.72 5.40
CA THR A 22 -9.28 -5.15 4.12
C THR A 22 -8.10 -4.84 3.21
N TYR A 23 -7.05 -4.17 3.70
CA TYR A 23 -5.85 -3.91 2.90
C TYR A 23 -5.23 -5.20 2.37
N VAL A 24 -5.06 -6.20 3.24
CA VAL A 24 -4.50 -7.48 2.82
C VAL A 24 -5.36 -8.14 1.75
N LYS A 25 -6.69 -8.13 1.89
CA LYS A 25 -7.60 -8.71 0.89
C LYS A 25 -7.59 -7.96 -0.45
N CYS A 26 -7.49 -6.63 -0.43
CA CYS A 26 -7.50 -5.82 -1.64
C CYS A 26 -6.20 -5.92 -2.44
N TRP A 27 -5.06 -5.98 -1.76
CA TRP A 27 -3.74 -5.91 -2.39
C TRP A 27 -3.09 -7.28 -2.60
N PHE A 28 -3.26 -8.24 -1.68
CA PHE A 28 -2.68 -9.58 -1.82
C PHE A 28 -3.68 -10.54 -2.46
N ARG A 29 -3.85 -10.38 -3.77
CA ARG A 29 -4.67 -11.23 -4.63
C ARG A 29 -3.91 -11.58 -5.91
N ASP A 30 -4.36 -12.58 -6.64
CA ASP A 30 -3.62 -13.13 -7.80
C ASP A 30 -3.32 -12.07 -8.86
N GLU A 31 -4.18 -11.07 -9.00
CA GLU A 31 -3.98 -9.96 -9.94
C GLU A 31 -2.74 -9.12 -9.61
N MET A 32 -2.21 -9.18 -8.40
CA MET A 32 -0.95 -8.54 -8.02
C MET A 32 0.22 -9.02 -8.90
N PHE A 33 0.17 -10.26 -9.37
CA PHE A 33 1.20 -10.81 -10.23
C PHE A 33 1.07 -10.38 -11.69
N GLU A 34 -0.04 -9.74 -12.09
CA GLU A 34 -0.25 -9.29 -13.46
C GLU A 34 0.57 -8.04 -13.80
N PRO A 35 1.09 -7.90 -15.04
CA PRO A 35 1.93 -6.77 -15.40
C PRO A 35 1.18 -5.43 -15.38
N SER A 36 -0.15 -5.51 -15.54
CA SER A 36 -1.10 -4.40 -15.52
C SER A 36 -1.60 -4.05 -14.12
N PHE A 37 -1.08 -4.70 -13.07
CA PHE A 37 -1.42 -4.36 -11.71
C PHE A 37 -0.80 -3.02 -11.32
N TYR A 38 -1.64 -2.17 -10.72
CA TYR A 38 -1.21 -0.96 -10.05
C TYR A 38 -1.86 -0.91 -8.68
N PHE A 39 -1.13 -0.34 -7.73
CA PHE A 39 -1.75 0.16 -6.51
C PHE A 39 -2.60 1.41 -6.82
N GLU A 40 -3.33 1.87 -5.82
CA GLU A 40 -4.36 2.92 -5.92
C GLU A 40 -3.97 4.10 -6.83
N ASP A 41 -4.97 4.64 -7.55
CA ASP A 41 -4.82 5.74 -8.53
C ASP A 41 -3.81 5.48 -9.66
N LYS A 42 -3.52 4.20 -9.95
CA LYS A 42 -2.56 3.78 -11.00
C LYS A 42 -1.16 4.39 -10.85
N THR A 43 -0.82 4.85 -9.65
CA THR A 43 0.39 5.63 -9.40
C THR A 43 1.60 4.72 -9.20
N TYR A 44 1.44 3.62 -8.47
CA TYR A 44 2.54 2.71 -8.14
C TYR A 44 2.35 1.37 -8.82
N ARG A 45 3.41 0.91 -9.50
CA ARG A 45 3.48 -0.40 -10.13
C ARG A 45 4.46 -1.27 -9.35
N ILE A 46 4.24 -2.57 -9.38
CA ILE A 46 5.22 -3.53 -8.85
C ILE A 46 6.36 -3.67 -9.88
N PRO A 47 7.60 -3.27 -9.56
CA PRO A 47 8.73 -3.40 -10.48
C PRO A 47 9.04 -4.88 -10.69
N ARG A 48 9.14 -5.30 -11.96
CA ARG A 48 9.55 -6.67 -12.34
C ARG A 48 11.04 -6.68 -12.64
N MET A 49 11.82 -6.57 -11.58
CA MET A 49 13.27 -6.48 -11.65
C MET A 49 13.88 -7.65 -10.89
N THR A 50 15.01 -8.16 -11.39
CA THR A 50 15.70 -9.30 -10.78
C THR A 50 16.89 -8.87 -9.94
N ARG A 51 17.38 -7.64 -10.13
CA ARG A 51 18.50 -7.07 -9.37
C ARG A 51 17.99 -6.07 -8.38
N ILE A 52 18.64 -6.02 -7.22
CA ILE A 52 18.28 -5.09 -6.15
C ILE A 52 18.59 -3.63 -6.52
N GLU A 53 19.65 -3.40 -7.29
CA GLU A 53 20.06 -2.09 -7.80
C GLU A 53 18.91 -1.44 -8.59
N ASP A 54 18.33 -2.18 -9.54
CA ASP A 54 17.21 -1.68 -10.35
C ASP A 54 15.99 -1.32 -9.49
N VAL A 55 15.78 -2.03 -8.37
CA VAL A 55 14.67 -1.73 -7.43
C VAL A 55 14.92 -0.41 -6.70
N PHE A 56 16.16 -0.12 -6.29
CA PHE A 56 16.51 1.16 -5.67
C PHE A 56 16.36 2.30 -6.68
N ASP A 57 16.87 2.13 -7.90
CA ASP A 57 16.72 3.12 -8.97
C ASP A 57 15.23 3.42 -9.25
N TYR A 58 14.37 2.40 -9.22
CA TYR A 58 12.92 2.58 -9.34
C TYR A 58 12.33 3.37 -8.18
N ILE A 59 12.70 3.04 -6.93
CA ILE A 59 12.22 3.75 -5.73
C ILE A 59 12.59 5.24 -5.81
N ASP A 60 13.78 5.57 -6.31
CA ASP A 60 14.24 6.96 -6.47
C ASP A 60 13.43 7.75 -7.52
N THR A 61 12.71 7.07 -8.43
CA THR A 61 11.79 7.74 -9.37
C THR A 61 10.44 8.10 -8.76
N ILE A 62 10.11 7.55 -7.59
CA ILE A 62 8.81 7.74 -6.93
C ILE A 62 8.79 9.10 -6.22
N PRO A 63 7.67 9.86 -6.26
CA PRO A 63 7.55 11.12 -5.52
C PRO A 63 7.79 10.94 -4.01
N ASN A 64 8.48 11.90 -3.39
CA ASN A 64 8.68 11.93 -1.93
C ASN A 64 7.40 12.27 -1.14
N TYR A 65 6.38 12.81 -1.80
CA TYR A 65 5.15 13.26 -1.17
C TYR A 65 3.94 12.60 -1.84
N ASP A 66 3.23 11.80 -1.06
CA ASP A 66 2.02 11.11 -1.50
C ASP A 66 0.76 11.86 -1.07
N SER A 67 -0.28 11.79 -1.90
CA SER A 67 -1.60 12.30 -1.51
C SER A 67 -2.32 11.29 -0.62
N GLY A 68 -3.20 11.75 0.27
CA GLY A 68 -4.01 10.86 1.11
C GLY A 68 -4.85 9.84 0.33
N LYS A 69 -5.13 10.10 -0.95
CA LYS A 69 -5.85 9.18 -1.84
C LYS A 69 -5.13 7.84 -2.04
N VAL A 70 -3.79 7.83 -1.96
CA VAL A 70 -2.98 6.60 -2.10
C VAL A 70 -3.36 5.56 -1.02
N PHE A 71 -3.81 6.04 0.15
CA PHE A 71 -4.28 5.20 1.25
C PHE A 71 -5.80 4.93 1.20
N GLY A 72 -6.51 5.43 0.19
CA GLY A 72 -7.97 5.42 0.14
C GLY A 72 -8.63 6.47 1.03
N LEU A 73 -7.88 7.49 1.48
CA LEU A 73 -8.39 8.56 2.32
C LEU A 73 -8.87 9.76 1.50
N SER A 74 -9.78 10.55 2.09
CA SER A 74 -10.20 11.81 1.50
C SER A 74 -9.00 12.76 1.34
N PRO A 75 -8.94 13.60 0.28
CA PRO A 75 -7.91 14.62 0.13
C PRO A 75 -7.76 15.55 1.34
N LEU A 76 -8.84 15.72 2.11
CA LEU A 76 -8.88 16.53 3.34
C LEU A 76 -8.19 15.87 4.53
N ALA A 77 -7.83 14.58 4.47
CA ALA A 77 -7.19 13.87 5.58
C ALA A 77 -5.81 14.44 5.96
N ASN A 78 -5.15 15.12 5.03
CA ASN A 78 -3.87 15.79 5.25
C ASN A 78 -4.04 17.24 5.76
N ASP A 79 -5.26 17.78 5.70
CA ASP A 79 -5.55 19.14 6.15
C ASP A 79 -5.98 19.10 7.62
N ARG A 80 -5.07 19.49 8.52
CA ARG A 80 -5.31 19.55 9.97
C ARG A 80 -5.90 20.89 10.41
N SER A 81 -6.47 21.69 9.51
CA SER A 81 -7.13 22.94 9.85
C SER A 81 -8.54 22.71 10.43
N PHE A 82 -8.58 22.12 11.63
CA PHE A 82 -9.70 22.17 12.59
C PHE A 82 -9.16 22.23 14.01
#